data_AF-A0A6C0X3J6-F1
#
_entry.id   AF-A0A6C0X3J6-F1
#
_cell.length_a   1.000
_cell.length_b   1.000
_cell.length_c   1.000
_cell.angle_alpha   90.00
_cell.angle_beta   90.00
_cell.angle_gamma   90.00
#
_symmetry.space_group_name_H-M   'P 1'
#
loop_
_entity.id
_entity.type
_entity.pdbx_description
1 polymer ?
#
loop_
_entity_poly.entity_id
_entity_poly.type
_entity_poly.pdbx_seq_one_letter_code
_entity_poly.pdbx_strand_id
1 'polypeptide(L)'
;DLALEVNATQAENVTVNATKPDDVVFTANDGYRFKTLKVGDKTLYTVDTSKFTPTVAHRLKHGDALFFKLDLSHAKPLLFKMKSDKEWVQFGYAQYLDEVLWKEKKETKDLDASKFTDTGLFAADAFGTGKVYDFVGPFKIQKVKFENLDVGDSKKAKYTAVKVYVGTDDKKIVRLDYFYTGDERFKEVYFKLVDGKWKKLEQSEANKDLHA
;
A
#
# COMPACT_ATOMS: atom_id res chain seq x y z
N ASP A 1 -23.81 -12.18 0.69
CA ASP A 1 -22.79 -12.09 1.76
C ASP A 1 -22.10 -13.44 1.93
N LEU A 2 -20.77 -13.46 2.04
CA LEU A 2 -19.97 -14.68 2.17
C LEU A 2 -19.34 -14.78 3.56
N ALA A 3 -19.19 -16.01 4.04
CA ALA A 3 -18.29 -16.36 5.13
C ALA A 3 -17.02 -17.00 4.54
N LEU A 4 -15.86 -16.41 4.82
CA LEU A 4 -14.57 -16.90 4.32
C LEU A 4 -13.77 -17.50 5.48
N GLU A 5 -13.42 -18.77 5.34
CA GLU A 5 -12.48 -19.44 6.23
C GLU A 5 -11.04 -19.03 5.87
N VAL A 6 -10.28 -18.48 6.82
CA VAL A 6 -8.96 -17.87 6.52
C VAL A 6 -7.91 -18.91 6.08
N ASN A 7 -8.09 -20.16 6.47
CA ASN A 7 -7.23 -21.29 6.10
C ASN A 7 -7.71 -22.02 4.83
N ALA A 8 -8.79 -21.56 4.18
CA ALA A 8 -9.35 -22.23 3.01
C ALA A 8 -8.38 -22.25 1.83
N THR A 9 -8.45 -23.32 1.04
CA THR A 9 -7.80 -23.41 -0.28
C THR A 9 -8.81 -23.23 -1.43
N GLN A 10 -10.10 -23.30 -1.11
CA GLN A 10 -11.23 -23.08 -2.00
C GLN A 10 -12.43 -22.60 -1.18
N ALA A 11 -13.33 -21.82 -1.78
CA ALA A 11 -14.59 -21.43 -1.17
C ALA A 11 -15.65 -21.19 -2.26
N GLU A 12 -16.92 -21.44 -1.93
CA GLU A 12 -18.02 -21.21 -2.86
C GLU A 12 -18.17 -19.71 -3.17
N ASN A 13 -18.42 -19.37 -4.44
CA ASN A 13 -18.52 -17.99 -4.95
C ASN A 13 -17.25 -17.14 -4.70
N VAL A 14 -16.10 -17.79 -4.55
CA VAL A 14 -14.80 -17.15 -4.40
C VAL A 14 -13.82 -17.74 -5.40
N THR A 15 -13.20 -16.87 -6.19
CA THR A 15 -12.03 -17.22 -6.98
C THR A 15 -10.79 -17.17 -6.09
N VAL A 16 -10.03 -18.28 -6.03
CA VAL A 16 -8.77 -18.36 -5.27
C VAL A 16 -7.60 -18.41 -6.23
N ASN A 17 -6.76 -17.39 -6.22
CA ASN A 17 -5.52 -17.35 -6.97
C ASN A 17 -4.33 -17.66 -6.04
N ALA A 18 -3.72 -18.82 -6.23
CA ALA A 18 -2.56 -19.28 -5.47
C ALA A 18 -1.28 -19.39 -6.32
N THR A 19 -1.18 -18.68 -7.45
CA THR A 19 0.02 -18.73 -8.30
C THR A 19 1.27 -18.21 -7.61
N LYS A 20 1.11 -17.34 -6.60
CA LYS A 20 2.17 -16.87 -5.71
C LYS A 20 1.95 -17.48 -4.32
N PRO A 21 2.78 -18.44 -3.88
CA PRO A 21 2.60 -19.09 -2.58
C PRO A 21 2.62 -18.13 -1.38
N ASP A 22 3.35 -17.02 -1.51
CA ASP A 22 3.49 -16.01 -0.45
C ASP A 22 2.35 -14.97 -0.44
N ASP A 23 1.49 -14.96 -1.47
CA ASP A 23 0.31 -14.11 -1.58
C ASP A 23 -0.81 -14.87 -2.31
N VAL A 24 -1.63 -15.56 -1.54
CA VAL A 24 -2.84 -16.23 -2.04
C VAL A 24 -3.99 -15.24 -1.98
N VAL A 25 -4.57 -14.92 -3.15
CA VAL A 25 -5.63 -13.93 -3.29
C VAL A 25 -6.99 -14.61 -3.35
N PHE A 26 -7.94 -14.11 -2.57
CA PHE A 26 -9.34 -14.53 -2.55
C PHE A 26 -10.18 -13.39 -3.10
N THR A 27 -10.92 -13.63 -4.17
CA THR A 27 -11.80 -12.65 -4.80
C THR A 27 -13.22 -13.17 -4.77
N ALA A 28 -14.11 -12.47 -4.07
CA ALA A 28 -15.54 -12.74 -4.14
C ALA A 28 -16.02 -12.49 -5.58
N ASN A 29 -16.80 -13.43 -6.12
CA ASN A 29 -17.38 -13.28 -7.45
C ASN A 29 -18.41 -12.14 -7.48
N ASP A 30 -18.76 -11.66 -8.67
CA ASP A 30 -19.68 -10.55 -8.86
C ASP A 30 -21.01 -10.75 -8.11
N GLY A 31 -21.48 -9.68 -7.45
CA GLY A 31 -22.67 -9.71 -6.60
C GLY A 31 -22.42 -10.22 -5.17
N TYR A 32 -21.21 -10.72 -4.87
CA TYR A 32 -20.84 -11.18 -3.54
C TYR A 32 -19.85 -10.23 -2.85
N ARG A 33 -19.78 -10.35 -1.53
CA ARG A 33 -18.82 -9.66 -0.66
C ARG A 33 -18.55 -10.49 0.58
N PHE A 34 -17.38 -10.33 1.19
CA PHE A 34 -17.05 -10.96 2.46
C PHE A 34 -17.74 -10.22 3.61
N LYS A 35 -18.54 -10.93 4.40
CA LYS A 35 -19.18 -10.39 5.61
C LYS A 35 -18.56 -10.95 6.88
N THR A 36 -18.16 -12.21 6.84
CA THR A 36 -17.63 -12.90 8.01
C THR A 36 -16.32 -13.58 7.65
N LEU A 37 -15.31 -13.40 8.51
CA LEU A 37 -14.09 -14.21 8.48
C LEU A 37 -14.21 -15.28 9.57
N LYS A 38 -13.80 -16.50 9.26
CA LYS A 38 -13.87 -17.66 10.15
C LYS A 38 -12.50 -18.33 10.34
N VAL A 39 -12.36 -19.00 11.48
CA VAL A 39 -11.29 -19.97 11.78
C VAL A 39 -11.98 -21.25 12.28
N GLY A 40 -12.07 -22.24 11.42
CA GLY A 40 -12.99 -23.37 11.57
C GLY A 40 -14.43 -22.88 11.75
N ASP A 41 -15.10 -23.36 12.80
CA ASP A 41 -16.49 -22.95 13.09
C ASP A 41 -16.60 -21.61 13.82
N LYS A 42 -15.48 -21.02 14.25
CA LYS A 42 -15.47 -19.77 15.03
C LYS A 42 -15.45 -18.55 14.11
N THR A 43 -16.26 -17.56 14.44
CA THR A 43 -16.15 -16.23 13.84
C THR A 43 -14.90 -15.53 14.34
N LEU A 44 -14.00 -15.18 13.43
CA LEU A 44 -12.84 -14.33 13.70
C LEU A 44 -13.22 -12.85 13.67
N TYR A 45 -14.00 -12.46 12.65
CA TYR A 45 -14.38 -11.06 12.44
C TYR A 45 -15.68 -10.96 11.65
N THR A 46 -16.48 -9.93 11.94
CA THR A 46 -17.67 -9.57 11.17
C THR A 46 -17.54 -8.15 10.65
N VAL A 47 -17.66 -7.99 9.33
CA VAL A 47 -17.56 -6.71 8.63
C VAL A 47 -18.82 -5.89 8.86
N ASP A 48 -18.65 -4.60 9.16
CA ASP A 48 -19.72 -3.62 9.10
C ASP A 48 -20.10 -3.32 7.65
N THR A 49 -20.99 -4.14 7.11
CA THR A 49 -21.44 -4.07 5.71
C THR A 49 -22.30 -2.85 5.36
N SER A 50 -22.62 -2.00 6.35
CA SER A 50 -23.20 -0.67 6.10
C SER A 50 -22.14 0.35 5.66
N LYS A 51 -20.86 0.08 5.95
CA LYS A 51 -19.72 0.95 5.64
C LYS A 51 -18.78 0.39 4.58
N PHE A 52 -18.67 -0.93 4.51
CA PHE A 52 -17.67 -1.62 3.71
C PHE A 52 -18.29 -2.72 2.85
N THR A 53 -17.72 -2.93 1.67
CA THR A 53 -18.13 -3.97 0.72
C THR A 53 -16.88 -4.70 0.23
N PRO A 54 -16.19 -5.44 1.13
CA PRO A 54 -14.91 -6.05 0.77
C PRO A 54 -15.14 -7.23 -0.17
N THR A 55 -14.42 -7.24 -1.27
CA THR A 55 -14.46 -8.31 -2.28
C THR A 55 -13.12 -9.01 -2.44
N VAL A 56 -12.06 -8.50 -1.81
CA VAL A 56 -10.71 -9.05 -1.91
C VAL A 56 -10.12 -9.29 -0.52
N ALA A 57 -9.51 -10.45 -0.38
CA ALA A 57 -8.68 -10.79 0.77
C ALA A 57 -7.40 -11.50 0.31
N HIS A 58 -6.39 -11.50 1.17
CA HIS A 58 -5.10 -12.11 0.92
C HIS A 58 -4.70 -12.96 2.10
N ARG A 59 -4.20 -14.16 1.84
CA ARG A 59 -3.37 -14.89 2.80
C ARG A 59 -1.91 -14.69 2.41
N LEU A 60 -1.18 -14.01 3.27
CA LEU A 60 0.20 -13.58 3.06
C LEU A 60 1.14 -14.44 3.91
N LYS A 61 2.26 -14.88 3.32
CA LYS A 61 3.30 -15.63 4.03
C LYS A 61 4.62 -14.87 4.00
N HIS A 62 5.28 -14.79 5.15
CA HIS A 62 6.56 -14.11 5.34
C HIS A 62 7.47 -15.01 6.18
N GLY A 63 8.32 -15.81 5.53
CA GLY A 63 9.00 -16.92 6.20
C GLY A 63 7.96 -17.90 6.77
N ASP A 64 8.03 -18.18 8.07
CA ASP A 64 7.05 -19.05 8.75
C ASP A 64 5.80 -18.29 9.25
N ALA A 65 5.80 -16.95 9.19
CA ALA A 65 4.67 -16.15 9.66
C ALA A 65 3.57 -16.07 8.60
N LEU A 66 2.33 -16.33 9.03
CA LEU A 66 1.13 -16.21 8.21
C LEU A 66 0.26 -15.02 8.65
N PHE A 67 -0.23 -14.29 7.67
CA PHE A 67 -1.11 -13.15 7.84
C PHE A 67 -2.33 -13.28 6.92
N PHE A 68 -3.44 -12.68 7.33
CA PHE A 68 -4.66 -12.62 6.56
C PHE A 68 -5.10 -11.16 6.49
N LYS A 69 -5.10 -10.60 5.27
CA LYS A 69 -5.45 -9.22 4.99
C LYS A 69 -6.81 -9.19 4.30
N LEU A 70 -7.79 -8.55 4.89
CA LEU A 70 -9.06 -8.23 4.25
C LEU A 70 -9.05 -6.77 3.81
N ASP A 71 -9.33 -6.52 2.54
CA ASP A 71 -9.44 -5.16 2.02
C ASP A 71 -10.87 -4.64 2.26
N LEU A 72 -11.10 -4.04 3.44
CA LEU A 72 -12.39 -3.42 3.80
C LEU A 72 -12.83 -2.39 2.74
N SER A 73 -11.85 -1.72 2.15
CA SER A 73 -11.95 -1.00 0.89
C SER A 73 -10.57 -1.03 0.22
N HIS A 74 -10.46 -0.62 -1.04
CA HIS A 74 -9.18 -0.55 -1.76
C HIS A 74 -8.05 0.13 -0.96
N ALA A 75 -8.38 1.15 -0.18
CA ALA A 75 -7.41 1.89 0.62
C ALA A 75 -7.34 1.47 2.10
N LYS A 76 -8.25 0.64 2.63
CA LYS A 76 -8.33 0.34 4.07
C LYS A 76 -8.12 -1.15 4.35
N PRO A 77 -6.89 -1.58 4.65
CA PRO A 77 -6.62 -2.96 5.01
C PRO A 77 -7.05 -3.25 6.45
N LEU A 78 -7.55 -4.47 6.68
CA LEU A 78 -7.70 -5.08 8.00
C LEU A 78 -6.83 -6.33 8.03
N LEU A 79 -5.98 -6.48 9.03
CA LEU A 79 -4.96 -7.52 9.04
C LEU A 79 -5.06 -8.38 10.29
N PHE A 80 -4.85 -9.67 10.12
CA PHE A 80 -4.75 -10.66 11.18
C PHE A 80 -3.43 -11.42 11.05
N LYS A 81 -2.85 -11.82 12.17
CA LYS A 81 -1.65 -12.66 12.25
C LYS A 81 -2.02 -13.99 12.89
N MET A 82 -1.56 -15.08 12.30
CA MET A 82 -1.72 -16.41 12.86
C MET A 82 -0.85 -16.55 14.12
N LYS A 83 -1.44 -17.05 15.20
CA LYS A 83 -0.75 -17.44 16.45
C LYS A 83 -0.61 -18.96 16.53
N SER A 84 -1.65 -19.66 16.10
CA SER A 84 -1.68 -21.11 15.91
C SER A 84 -2.63 -21.43 14.75
N ASP A 85 -2.71 -22.70 14.35
CA ASP A 85 -3.63 -23.20 13.32
C ASP A 85 -5.10 -22.82 13.59
N LYS A 86 -5.48 -22.69 14.87
CA LYS A 86 -6.85 -22.38 15.33
C LYS A 86 -7.01 -20.97 15.88
N GLU A 87 -5.95 -20.17 15.91
CA GLU A 87 -5.97 -18.86 16.53
C GLU A 87 -5.32 -17.80 15.64
N TRP A 88 -6.14 -16.82 15.27
CA TRP A 88 -5.74 -15.63 14.55
C TRP A 88 -6.10 -14.42 15.38
N VAL A 89 -5.21 -13.43 15.44
CA VAL A 89 -5.44 -12.18 16.18
C VAL A 89 -5.30 -11.00 15.25
N GLN A 90 -6.09 -9.96 15.48
CA GLN A 90 -5.95 -8.72 14.71
C GLN A 90 -4.56 -8.13 14.94
N PHE A 91 -3.93 -7.67 13.86
CA PHE A 91 -2.57 -7.14 13.84
C PHE A 91 -2.56 -5.78 13.15
N GLY A 92 -1.88 -4.79 13.73
CA GLY A 92 -1.87 -3.44 13.17
C GLY A 92 -1.14 -3.39 11.84
N TYR A 93 -1.76 -2.78 10.81
CA TYR A 93 -1.12 -2.70 9.49
C TYR A 93 0.15 -1.82 9.51
N ALA A 94 0.15 -0.75 10.32
CA ALA A 94 1.34 0.06 10.56
C ALA A 94 2.50 -0.74 11.17
N GLN A 95 2.18 -1.64 12.10
CA GLN A 95 3.15 -2.54 12.74
C GLN A 95 3.67 -3.58 11.73
N TYR A 96 2.78 -4.13 10.91
CA TYR A 96 3.13 -5.05 9.82
C TYR A 96 4.13 -4.44 8.83
N LEU A 97 3.94 -3.17 8.46
CA LEU A 97 4.90 -2.47 7.61
C LEU A 97 6.29 -2.42 8.26
N ASP A 98 6.38 -2.04 9.54
CA ASP A 98 7.69 -1.86 10.20
C ASP A 98 8.41 -3.17 10.54
N GLU A 99 7.67 -4.13 11.08
CA GLU A 99 8.23 -5.35 11.69
C GLU A 99 8.33 -6.51 10.71
N VAL A 100 7.60 -6.46 9.59
CA VAL A 100 7.54 -7.56 8.63
C VAL A 100 8.04 -7.10 7.27
N LEU A 101 7.35 -6.15 6.63
CA LEU A 101 7.68 -5.74 5.26
C LEU A 101 8.99 -4.97 5.18
N TRP A 102 9.28 -4.15 6.18
CA TRP A 102 10.49 -3.31 6.22
C TRP A 102 11.46 -3.78 7.29
N LYS A 103 11.37 -5.04 7.71
CA LYS A 103 12.23 -5.60 8.76
C LYS A 103 13.72 -5.45 8.47
N GLU A 104 14.12 -5.52 7.20
CA GLU A 104 15.52 -5.38 6.77
C GLU A 104 15.95 -3.92 6.55
N LYS A 105 15.01 -2.97 6.49
CA LYS A 105 15.32 -1.54 6.39
C LYS A 105 15.64 -1.01 7.78
N LYS A 106 16.88 -1.22 8.24
CA LYS A 106 17.30 -0.89 9.62
C LYS A 106 17.39 0.61 9.89
N GLU A 107 17.63 1.40 8.85
CA GLU A 107 17.76 2.85 8.96
C GLU A 107 16.45 3.55 8.61
N THR A 108 16.25 4.71 9.22
CA THR A 108 15.18 5.65 8.89
C THR A 108 15.80 7.00 8.59
N LYS A 109 15.54 7.56 7.40
CA LYS A 109 16.20 8.77 6.89
C LYS A 109 15.22 9.68 6.17
N ASP A 110 15.58 10.96 6.07
CA ASP A 110 14.97 11.87 5.11
C ASP A 110 15.39 11.46 3.70
N LEU A 111 14.44 11.42 2.77
CA LEU A 111 14.69 11.21 1.34
C LEU A 111 14.70 12.56 0.64
N ASP A 112 15.81 12.89 -0.02
CA ASP A 112 15.86 13.98 -0.99
C ASP A 112 15.52 13.44 -2.39
N ALA A 113 14.28 13.67 -2.81
CA ALA A 113 13.75 13.26 -4.10
C ALA A 113 14.31 14.07 -5.27
N SER A 114 15.03 15.17 -5.04
CA SER A 114 15.75 15.88 -6.13
C SER A 114 16.88 15.04 -6.71
N LYS A 115 17.37 14.06 -5.94
CA LYS A 115 18.38 13.08 -6.35
C LYS A 115 17.79 11.89 -7.11
N PHE A 116 16.65 12.06 -7.78
CA PHE A 116 15.95 11.00 -8.49
C PHE A 116 16.78 10.32 -9.60
N THR A 117 17.84 10.96 -10.08
CA THR A 117 18.78 10.36 -11.05
C THR A 117 19.87 9.50 -10.41
N ASP A 118 20.00 9.48 -9.07
CA ASP A 118 20.93 8.61 -8.36
C ASP A 118 20.41 7.16 -8.41
N THR A 119 21.09 6.31 -9.17
CA THR A 119 20.73 4.90 -9.37
C THR A 119 20.89 4.05 -8.12
N GLY A 120 21.59 4.52 -7.09
CA GLY A 120 21.64 3.87 -5.78
C GLY A 120 20.38 4.14 -4.94
N LEU A 121 19.58 5.14 -5.31
CA LEU A 121 18.37 5.54 -4.59
C LEU A 121 17.09 5.29 -5.40
N PHE A 122 17.15 5.44 -6.72
CA PHE A 122 15.98 5.37 -7.60
C PHE A 122 16.22 4.46 -8.81
N ALA A 123 15.17 3.74 -9.20
CA ALA A 123 15.11 3.01 -10.46
C ALA A 123 14.27 3.80 -11.47
N ALA A 124 14.83 4.04 -12.65
CA ALA A 124 14.14 4.74 -13.72
C ALA A 124 13.38 3.77 -14.61
N ASP A 125 12.17 4.15 -15.02
CA ASP A 125 11.37 3.46 -16.03
C ASP A 125 10.77 4.48 -17.01
N ALA A 126 10.35 3.99 -18.18
CA ALA A 126 9.64 4.80 -19.16
C ALA A 126 8.24 5.15 -18.64
N PHE A 127 7.81 6.38 -18.86
CA PHE A 127 6.45 6.82 -18.52
C PHE A 127 5.93 7.77 -19.60
N GLY A 128 5.02 7.30 -20.45
CA GLY A 128 4.58 8.05 -21.63
C GLY A 128 5.77 8.43 -22.52
N THR A 129 5.93 9.73 -22.78
CA THR A 129 7.11 10.30 -23.46
C THR A 129 8.24 10.71 -22.51
N GLY A 130 8.01 10.66 -21.20
CA GLY A 130 8.93 11.03 -20.14
C GLY A 130 9.47 9.82 -19.36
N LYS A 131 9.84 10.06 -18.10
CA LYS A 131 10.38 9.04 -17.19
C LYS A 131 9.71 9.09 -15.82
N VAL A 132 9.63 7.94 -15.17
CA VAL A 132 9.30 7.82 -13.76
C VAL A 132 10.50 7.23 -13.02
N TYR A 133 10.77 7.76 -11.83
CA TYR A 133 11.86 7.33 -10.97
C TYR A 133 11.27 6.86 -9.65
N ASP A 134 11.35 5.56 -9.40
CA ASP A 134 10.81 4.91 -8.21
C ASP A 134 11.90 4.77 -7.15
N PHE A 135 11.64 5.21 -5.92
CA PHE A 135 12.57 5.03 -4.82
C PHE A 135 12.73 3.54 -4.50
N VAL A 136 13.97 3.05 -4.59
CA VAL A 136 14.36 1.66 -4.31
C VAL A 136 15.38 1.56 -3.17
N GLY A 137 15.67 2.67 -2.49
CA GLY A 137 16.69 2.72 -1.45
C GLY A 137 16.43 1.80 -0.24
N PRO A 138 17.49 1.41 0.48
CA PRO A 138 17.44 0.36 1.50
C PRO A 138 16.93 0.83 2.88
N PHE A 139 16.39 2.04 2.99
CA PHE A 139 15.98 2.65 4.26
C PHE A 139 14.48 3.02 4.27
N LYS A 140 13.94 3.20 5.48
CA LYS A 140 12.58 3.70 5.70
C LYS A 140 12.59 5.23 5.59
N ILE A 141 11.58 5.80 4.96
CA ILE A 141 11.50 7.24 4.76
C ILE A 141 10.81 7.87 5.96
N GLN A 142 11.48 8.82 6.61
CA GLN A 142 10.88 9.66 7.65
C GLN A 142 10.15 10.85 7.05
N LYS A 143 10.75 11.47 6.04
CA LYS A 143 10.28 12.68 5.39
C LYS A 143 10.76 12.70 3.94
N VAL A 144 9.96 13.27 3.05
CA VAL A 144 10.37 13.52 1.66
C VAL A 144 10.63 15.00 1.49
N LYS A 145 11.79 15.30 0.94
CA LYS A 145 12.20 16.63 0.52
C LYS A 145 12.47 16.61 -0.97
N PHE A 146 12.47 17.78 -1.58
CA PHE A 146 13.05 18.01 -2.88
C PHE A 146 13.99 19.19 -2.71
N GLU A 147 15.29 18.90 -2.75
CA GLU A 147 16.33 19.81 -2.27
C GLU A 147 16.06 20.17 -0.80
N ASN A 148 15.87 21.46 -0.49
CA ASN A 148 15.62 21.96 0.87
C ASN A 148 14.13 22.12 1.20
N LEU A 149 13.23 21.79 0.26
CA LEU A 149 11.79 21.98 0.42
C LEU A 149 11.09 20.69 0.79
N ASP A 150 10.18 20.75 1.75
CA ASP A 150 9.36 19.61 2.13
C ASP A 150 8.31 19.29 1.05
N VAL A 151 8.12 18.00 0.78
CA VAL A 151 7.08 17.49 -0.09
C VAL A 151 6.03 16.78 0.75
N GLY A 152 4.87 17.42 0.91
CA GLY A 152 3.76 16.90 1.72
C GLY A 152 4.01 16.95 3.24
N ASP A 153 3.07 16.37 3.98
CA ASP A 153 3.15 16.25 5.45
C ASP A 153 3.55 14.82 5.83
N SER A 154 4.68 14.67 6.51
CA SER A 154 5.15 13.37 6.99
C SER A 154 4.48 12.91 8.28
N LYS A 155 3.71 13.76 8.96
CA LYS A 155 3.04 13.41 10.20
C LYS A 155 2.10 12.24 9.96
N LYS A 156 2.30 11.14 10.71
CA LYS A 156 1.53 9.89 10.60
C LYS A 156 1.63 9.18 9.23
N ALA A 157 2.59 9.57 8.38
CA ALA A 157 2.82 8.90 7.11
C ALA A 157 3.82 7.74 7.27
N LYS A 158 3.46 6.57 6.76
CA LYS A 158 4.36 5.45 6.53
C LYS A 158 4.50 5.24 5.02
N TYR A 159 5.54 5.84 4.44
CA TYR A 159 5.76 5.82 2.99
C TYR A 159 6.00 4.41 2.45
N THR A 160 5.15 3.98 1.52
CA THR A 160 5.24 2.70 0.82
C THR A 160 5.89 2.85 -0.55
N ALA A 161 5.74 4.01 -1.19
CA ALA A 161 6.48 4.36 -2.40
C ALA A 161 6.66 5.88 -2.50
N VAL A 162 7.76 6.30 -3.11
CA VAL A 162 7.99 7.68 -3.54
C VAL A 162 8.42 7.62 -4.99
N LYS A 163 7.71 8.35 -5.84
CA LYS A 163 7.97 8.40 -7.28
C LYS A 163 8.21 9.83 -7.71
N VAL A 164 9.18 10.04 -8.59
CA VAL A 164 9.39 11.32 -9.28
C VAL A 164 9.12 11.11 -10.75
N TYR A 165 8.10 11.79 -11.26
CA TYR A 165 7.82 11.82 -12.69
C TYR A 165 8.49 13.05 -13.30
N VAL A 166 9.09 12.86 -14.47
CA VAL A 166 9.73 13.92 -15.25
C VAL A 166 9.13 13.91 -16.64
N GLY A 167 8.40 14.99 -16.96
CA GLY A 167 7.84 15.23 -18.29
C GLY A 167 8.89 15.66 -19.31
N THR A 168 8.52 15.72 -20.58
CA THR A 168 9.42 16.12 -21.69
C THR A 168 9.87 17.58 -21.63
N ASP A 169 9.12 18.43 -20.92
CA ASP A 169 9.44 19.83 -20.66
C ASP A 169 10.17 20.05 -19.32
N ASP A 170 10.72 18.97 -18.74
CA ASP A 170 11.41 18.94 -17.46
C ASP A 170 10.53 19.30 -16.24
N LYS A 171 9.20 19.35 -16.41
CA LYS A 171 8.26 19.44 -15.28
C LYS A 171 8.35 18.19 -14.42
N LYS A 172 8.34 18.41 -13.10
CA LYS A 172 8.49 17.34 -12.10
C LYS A 172 7.25 17.24 -11.25
N ILE A 173 6.75 16.03 -11.09
CA ILE A 173 5.70 15.68 -10.14
C ILE A 173 6.25 14.66 -9.17
N VAL A 174 6.09 14.90 -7.88
CA VAL A 174 6.40 13.92 -6.86
C VAL A 174 5.10 13.25 -6.43
N ARG A 175 5.04 11.92 -6.52
CA ARG A 175 3.95 11.11 -5.99
C ARG A 175 4.41 10.42 -4.71
N LEU A 176 3.62 10.58 -3.66
CA LEU A 176 3.81 9.94 -2.37
C LEU A 176 2.70 8.91 -2.16
N ASP A 177 3.10 7.65 -2.02
CA ASP A 177 2.22 6.59 -1.58
C ASP A 177 2.57 6.25 -0.13
N TYR A 178 1.58 6.29 0.75
CA TYR A 178 1.82 6.04 2.17
C TYR A 178 0.59 5.47 2.86
N PHE A 179 0.83 4.67 3.89
CA PHE A 179 -0.20 4.32 4.86
C PHE A 179 -0.31 5.44 5.90
N TYR A 180 -1.46 6.10 5.97
CA TYR A 180 -1.74 7.15 6.95
C TYR A 180 -2.26 6.53 8.25
N THR A 181 -1.48 6.61 9.32
CA THR A 181 -1.84 5.98 10.60
C THR A 181 -2.98 6.70 11.33
N GLY A 182 -3.41 7.89 10.87
CA GLY A 182 -4.51 8.63 11.49
C GLY A 182 -5.90 8.08 11.16
N ASP A 183 -6.11 7.55 9.96
CA ASP A 183 -7.38 6.92 9.54
C ASP A 183 -7.23 5.47 9.06
N GLU A 184 -5.99 4.96 9.11
CA GLU A 184 -5.56 3.63 8.70
C GLU A 184 -5.87 3.35 7.22
N ARG A 185 -5.61 4.33 6.36
CA ARG A 185 -5.80 4.19 4.92
C ARG A 185 -4.52 4.46 4.15
N PHE A 186 -4.34 3.74 3.06
CA PHE A 186 -3.42 4.11 2.01
C PHE A 186 -3.87 5.41 1.35
N LYS A 187 -2.89 6.25 1.07
CA LYS A 187 -3.02 7.52 0.36
C LYS A 187 -2.06 7.47 -0.81
N GLU A 188 -2.56 7.90 -1.95
CA GLU A 188 -1.79 8.21 -3.14
C GLU A 188 -1.98 9.70 -3.38
N VAL A 189 -0.88 10.47 -3.36
CA VAL A 189 -0.94 11.93 -3.41
C VAL A 189 0.14 12.48 -4.34
N TYR A 190 -0.25 13.39 -5.23
CA TYR A 190 0.64 14.02 -6.20
C TYR A 190 0.96 15.44 -5.76
N PHE A 191 2.18 15.90 -6.03
CA PHE A 191 2.66 17.24 -5.71
C PHE A 191 3.39 17.85 -6.89
N LYS A 192 3.20 19.15 -7.11
CA LYS A 192 4.04 19.96 -8.01
C LYS A 192 4.56 21.21 -7.32
N LEU A 193 5.70 21.71 -7.80
CA LEU A 193 6.29 22.95 -7.33
C LEU A 193 5.55 24.15 -7.94
N VAL A 194 4.98 25.01 -7.09
CA VAL A 194 4.30 26.26 -7.48
C VAL A 194 4.71 27.34 -6.49
N ASP A 195 5.25 28.45 -7.00
CA ASP A 195 5.72 29.59 -6.20
C ASP A 195 6.69 29.18 -5.08
N GLY A 196 7.63 28.28 -5.38
CA GLY A 196 8.62 27.79 -4.42
C GLY A 196 8.07 26.86 -3.32
N LYS A 197 6.85 26.32 -3.48
CA LYS A 197 6.26 25.35 -2.55
C LYS A 197 5.66 24.15 -3.27
N TRP A 198 5.82 22.96 -2.71
CA TRP A 198 5.17 21.76 -3.22
C TRP A 198 3.70 21.76 -2.80
N LYS A 199 2.81 21.94 -3.78
CA LYS A 199 1.35 21.93 -3.57
C LYS A 199 0.78 20.58 -4.00
N LYS A 200 -0.13 20.05 -3.19
CA LYS A 200 -0.90 18.86 -3.52
C LYS A 200 -1.74 19.11 -4.79
N LEU A 201 -1.86 18.09 -5.62
CA LEU A 201 -2.68 18.04 -6.82
C LEU A 201 -3.75 16.96 -6.73
N GLU A 202 -4.82 17.18 -7.49
CA GLU A 202 -5.70 16.09 -7.87
C GLU A 202 -5.03 15.22 -8.95
N GLN A 203 -5.32 13.91 -8.94
CA GLN A 203 -4.73 12.98 -9.89
C GLN A 203 -4.99 13.39 -11.35
N SER A 204 -6.17 13.94 -11.63
CA SER A 204 -6.52 14.42 -12.97
C SER A 204 -5.66 15.60 -13.43
N GLU A 205 -5.22 16.46 -12.52
CA GLU A 205 -4.30 17.57 -12.81
C GLU A 205 -2.88 17.05 -13.02
N ALA A 206 -2.45 16.10 -12.17
CA ALA A 206 -1.16 15.44 -12.33
C ALA A 206 -1.07 14.74 -13.69
N ASN A 207 -2.11 14.00 -14.09
CA ASN A 207 -2.14 13.33 -15.40
C ASN A 207 -2.07 14.32 -16.57
N LYS A 208 -2.71 15.49 -16.46
CA LYS A 208 -2.57 16.54 -17.49
C LYS A 208 -1.14 17.05 -17.56
N ASP A 209 -0.54 17.38 -16.42
CA ASP A 209 0.83 17.90 -16.37
C ASP A 209 1.87 16.85 -16.82
N LEU A 210 1.55 15.55 -16.74
CA LEU A 210 2.42 14.43 -17.13
C LEU A 210 2.22 13.91 -18.55
N HIS A 211 1.12 14.27 -19.21
CA HIS A 211 0.78 13.87 -20.58
C HIS A 211 0.59 15.07 -21.52
N ALA A 212 0.93 16.28 -21.08
CA ALA A 212 0.93 17.50 -21.88
C ALA A 212 2.17 17.64 -22.76
#